data_AF-A0A2N4TTQ9-F1
#
_entry.id   AF-A0A2N4TTQ9-F1
#
_cell.length_a   1.000
_cell.length_b   1.000
_cell.length_c   1.000
_cell.angle_alpha   90.00
_cell.angle_beta   90.00
_cell.angle_gamma   90.00
#
_symmetry.space_group_name_H-M   'P 1'
#
loop_
_entity.id
_entity.type
_entity.pdbx_description
1 polymer ?
#
loop_
_entity_poly.entity_id
_entity_poly.type
_entity_poly.pdbx_seq_one_letter_code
_entity_poly.pdbx_strand_id
1 'polypeptide(L)'
;MGTIVLGFIAGGVVAGVLVWLIRQRNVNAMTRALSDADRRIADLSADLAKYAAQLETGGREVAALETTVAQMREAAADQLEVIEQLRTELQSATAAKEQWAARARQIAEEAARLRGLALTFERWHEQMISLMEQNHDMHAKNQELQSIVRHVVIVSLNASIEAARAGTAGRGFAVVASEVRALAARSEELSKSYRNSLHLNDLTTTATFQDIQAGGKMITASLSSVEALASQFQHQLH
;
A
#
# COMPACT_ATOMS: atom_id res chain seq x y z
N MET A 1 -6.12 39.89 138.73
CA MET A 1 -6.59 38.74 137.91
C MET A 1 -7.27 39.12 136.59
N GLY A 2 -7.55 40.40 136.29
CA GLY A 2 -8.22 40.79 135.02
C GLY A 2 -7.32 40.85 133.77
N THR A 3 -6.01 41.10 133.92
CA THR A 3 -5.11 41.35 132.77
C THR A 3 -4.61 40.07 132.07
N ILE A 4 -4.50 38.93 132.79
CA ILE A 4 -4.05 37.65 132.21
C ILE A 4 -5.15 37.01 131.36
N VAL A 5 -6.42 37.11 131.80
CA VAL A 5 -7.58 36.61 131.05
C VAL A 5 -7.76 37.38 129.74
N LEU A 6 -7.52 38.69 129.75
CA LEU A 6 -7.52 39.53 128.54
C LEU A 6 -6.41 39.14 127.54
N GLY A 7 -5.21 38.75 128.01
CA GLY A 7 -4.12 38.28 127.16
C GLY A 7 -4.40 36.93 126.48
N PHE A 8 -5.03 35.99 127.20
CA PHE A 8 -5.44 34.70 126.63
C PHE A 8 -6.57 34.82 125.62
N ILE A 9 -7.55 35.70 125.88
CA ILE A 9 -8.63 35.99 124.92
C ILE A 9 -8.04 36.67 123.67
N ALA A 10 -7.13 37.63 123.83
CA ALA A 10 -6.45 38.27 122.70
C ALA A 10 -5.61 37.27 121.88
N GLY A 11 -4.87 36.37 122.54
CA GLY A 11 -4.09 35.32 121.87
C GLY A 11 -4.95 34.29 121.14
N GLY A 12 -6.08 33.88 121.72
CA GLY A 12 -7.06 32.98 121.10
C GLY A 12 -7.77 33.62 119.90
N VAL A 13 -8.09 34.91 119.98
CA VAL A 13 -8.62 35.68 118.86
C VAL A 13 -7.58 35.82 117.75
N VAL A 14 -6.32 36.13 118.07
CA VAL A 14 -5.23 36.22 117.08
C VAL A 14 -4.96 34.87 116.42
N ALA A 15 -4.91 33.76 117.18
CA ALA A 15 -4.76 32.42 116.63
C ALA A 15 -5.95 32.00 115.77
N GLY A 16 -7.18 32.31 116.20
CA GLY A 16 -8.40 32.08 115.43
C GLY A 16 -8.42 32.88 114.13
N VAL A 17 -8.00 34.15 114.16
CA VAL A 17 -7.85 35.01 112.98
C VAL A 17 -6.73 34.49 112.06
N LEU A 18 -5.60 34.02 112.59
CA LEU A 18 -4.51 33.43 111.80
C LEU A 18 -4.93 32.12 111.12
N VAL A 19 -5.59 31.22 111.85
CA VAL A 19 -6.14 29.97 111.31
C VAL A 19 -7.23 30.27 110.28
N TRP A 20 -8.09 31.25 110.54
CA TRP A 20 -9.10 31.71 109.60
C TRP A 20 -8.45 32.32 108.35
N LEU A 21 -7.42 33.15 108.48
CA LEU A 21 -6.67 33.72 107.34
C LEU A 21 -5.94 32.65 106.52
N ILE A 22 -5.34 31.64 107.15
CA ILE A 22 -4.69 30.51 106.48
C ILE A 22 -5.75 29.64 105.77
N ARG A 23 -6.88 29.35 106.43
CA ARG A 23 -8.00 28.62 105.82
C ARG A 23 -8.64 29.41 104.67
N GLN A 24 -8.83 30.72 104.82
CA GLN A 24 -9.32 31.63 103.79
C GLN A 24 -8.34 31.66 102.62
N ARG A 25 -7.02 31.72 102.88
CA ARG A 25 -5.97 31.61 101.85
C ARG A 25 -6.01 30.27 101.13
N ASN A 26 -6.14 29.15 101.86
CA ASN A 26 -6.18 27.81 101.27
C ASN A 26 -7.47 27.59 100.46
N VAL A 27 -8.62 28.04 100.95
CA VAL A 27 -9.89 28.02 100.21
C VAL A 27 -9.79 28.89 98.96
N ASN A 28 -9.21 30.09 99.06
CA ASN A 28 -8.97 30.97 97.92
C ASN A 28 -7.94 30.41 96.92
N ALA A 29 -6.93 29.68 97.40
CA ALA A 29 -5.96 29.01 96.54
C ALA A 29 -6.60 27.81 95.83
N MET A 30 -7.44 27.05 96.53
CA MET A 30 -8.16 25.91 95.98
C MET A 30 -9.25 26.34 94.98
N THR A 31 -9.99 27.42 95.24
CA THR A 31 -10.95 27.98 94.28
C THR A 31 -10.26 28.55 93.04
N ARG A 32 -9.07 29.17 93.19
CA ARG A 32 -8.23 29.56 92.05
C ARG A 32 -7.76 28.35 91.24
N ALA A 33 -7.24 27.32 91.90
CA ALA A 33 -6.80 26.09 91.25
C ALA A 33 -7.96 25.37 90.52
N LEU A 34 -9.16 25.35 91.12
CA LEU A 34 -10.37 24.83 90.48
C LEU A 34 -10.75 25.66 89.26
N SER A 35 -10.72 26.99 89.38
CA SER A 35 -11.03 27.88 88.26
C SER A 35 -10.00 27.77 87.11
N ASP A 36 -8.73 27.54 87.43
CA ASP A 36 -7.69 27.29 86.44
C ASP A 36 -7.85 25.90 85.79
N ALA A 37 -8.29 24.89 86.55
CA ALA A 37 -8.63 23.58 86.01
C ALA A 37 -9.86 23.64 85.09
N ASP A 38 -10.92 24.36 85.47
CA ASP A 38 -12.10 24.58 84.64
C ASP A 38 -11.76 25.32 83.34
N ARG A 39 -10.89 26.34 83.41
CA ARG A 39 -10.37 27.02 82.22
C ARG A 39 -9.58 26.07 81.31
N ARG A 40 -8.70 25.24 81.87
CA ARG A 40 -7.95 24.23 81.09
C ARG A 40 -8.87 23.19 80.46
N ILE A 41 -9.91 22.75 81.15
CA ILE A 41 -10.92 21.82 80.61
C ILE A 41 -11.71 22.50 79.49
N ALA A 42 -12.07 23.77 79.65
CA ALA A 42 -12.74 24.56 78.60
C ALA A 42 -11.84 24.70 77.37
N ASP A 43 -10.56 25.02 77.54
CA ASP A 43 -9.59 25.12 76.44
C ASP A 43 -9.38 23.77 75.73
N LEU A 44 -9.18 22.68 76.49
CA LEU A 44 -9.05 21.33 75.92
C LEU A 44 -10.31 20.90 75.17
N SER A 45 -11.49 21.21 75.69
CA SER A 45 -12.75 20.86 75.02
C SER A 45 -12.97 21.67 73.74
N ALA A 46 -12.55 22.94 73.71
CA ALA A 46 -12.54 23.77 72.51
C ALA A 46 -11.53 23.23 71.47
N ASP A 47 -10.33 22.83 71.89
CA ASP A 47 -9.34 22.19 71.03
C ASP A 47 -9.85 20.85 70.49
N LEU A 48 -10.48 20.02 71.33
CA LEU A 48 -11.05 18.75 70.91
C LEU A 48 -12.17 18.94 69.87
N ALA A 49 -13.03 19.96 70.05
CA ALA A 49 -14.06 20.31 69.08
C ALA A 49 -13.44 20.78 67.75
N LYS A 50 -12.35 21.55 67.80
CA LYS A 50 -11.61 21.96 66.61
C LYS A 50 -10.98 20.77 65.89
N TYR A 51 -10.34 19.84 66.60
CA TYR A 51 -9.78 18.63 66.01
C TYR A 51 -10.86 17.71 65.44
N ALA A 52 -12.02 17.58 66.10
CA ALA A 52 -13.14 16.81 65.58
C ALA A 52 -13.68 17.40 64.27
N ALA A 53 -13.82 18.73 64.16
CA ALA A 53 -14.22 19.40 62.93
C ALA A 53 -13.18 19.24 61.81
N GLN A 54 -11.88 19.30 62.15
CA GLN A 54 -10.80 19.03 61.20
C GLN A 54 -10.80 17.57 60.72
N LEU A 55 -11.06 16.61 61.61
CA LEU A 55 -11.14 15.19 61.27
C LEU A 55 -12.36 14.90 60.38
N GLU A 56 -13.50 15.54 60.64
CA GLU A 56 -14.69 15.42 59.79
C GLU A 56 -14.42 15.99 58.38
N THR A 57 -13.76 17.15 58.31
CA THR A 57 -13.37 17.78 57.05
C THR A 57 -12.37 16.90 56.28
N GLY A 58 -11.32 16.42 56.96
CA GLY A 58 -10.34 15.50 56.37
C GLY A 58 -10.97 14.18 55.93
N GLY A 59 -11.94 13.64 56.68
CA GLY A 59 -12.69 12.44 56.28
C GLY A 59 -13.49 12.64 54.99
N ARG A 60 -14.12 13.82 54.82
CA ARG A 60 -14.81 14.19 53.57
C ARG A 60 -13.83 14.35 52.41
N GLU A 61 -12.67 14.97 52.64
CA GLU A 61 -11.61 15.09 51.62
C GLU A 61 -11.09 13.73 51.18
N VAL A 62 -10.83 12.80 52.13
CA VAL A 62 -10.41 11.43 51.81
C VAL A 62 -11.47 10.70 51.00
N ALA A 63 -12.75 10.77 51.37
CA ALA A 63 -13.83 10.14 50.61
C ALA A 63 -13.95 10.72 49.17
N ALA A 64 -13.77 12.03 49.02
CA ALA A 64 -13.73 12.67 47.70
C ALA A 64 -12.51 12.22 46.88
N LEU A 65 -11.35 12.07 47.53
CA LEU A 65 -10.13 11.57 46.90
C LEU A 65 -10.29 10.10 46.45
N GLU A 66 -10.87 9.25 47.30
CA GLU A 66 -11.15 7.85 46.97
C GLU A 66 -12.07 7.73 45.76
N THR A 67 -13.11 8.57 45.69
CA THR A 67 -14.01 8.63 44.54
C THR A 67 -13.26 9.05 43.27
N THR A 68 -12.39 10.05 43.37
CA THR A 68 -11.58 10.53 42.23
C THR A 68 -10.60 9.45 41.76
N VAL A 69 -9.96 8.73 42.67
CA VAL A 69 -9.05 7.61 42.34
C VAL A 69 -9.81 6.47 41.68
N ALA A 70 -11.03 6.16 42.13
CA ALA A 70 -11.88 5.16 41.50
C ALA A 70 -12.22 5.54 40.05
N GLN A 71 -12.63 6.80 39.81
CA GLN A 71 -12.91 7.32 38.46
C GLN A 71 -11.65 7.30 37.57
N MET A 72 -10.48 7.67 38.10
CA MET A 72 -9.23 7.61 37.36
C MET A 72 -8.84 6.17 36.98
N ARG A 73 -9.10 5.19 37.85
CA ARG A 73 -8.84 3.77 37.56
C ARG A 73 -9.75 3.25 36.46
N GLU A 74 -11.01 3.62 36.48
CA GLU A 74 -11.98 3.26 35.43
C GLU A 74 -11.57 3.87 34.08
N ALA A 75 -11.28 5.18 34.06
CA ALA A 75 -10.80 5.86 32.84
C ALA A 75 -9.47 5.28 32.31
N ALA A 76 -8.57 4.84 33.19
CA ALA A 76 -7.33 4.18 32.80
C ALA A 76 -7.58 2.78 32.20
N ALA A 77 -8.56 2.03 32.71
CA ALA A 77 -8.97 0.75 32.15
C ALA A 77 -9.56 0.93 30.74
N ASP A 78 -10.43 1.93 30.56
CA ASP A 78 -11.00 2.26 29.24
C ASP A 78 -9.92 2.67 28.23
N GLN A 79 -8.93 3.48 28.68
CA GLN A 79 -7.80 3.86 27.82
C GLN A 79 -6.95 2.66 27.39
N LEU A 80 -6.72 1.69 28.27
CA LEU A 80 -5.99 0.47 27.93
C LEU A 80 -6.72 -0.33 26.84
N GLU A 81 -8.05 -0.42 26.91
CA GLU A 81 -8.85 -1.07 25.88
C GLU A 81 -8.70 -0.37 24.52
N VAL A 82 -8.81 0.96 24.50
CA VAL A 82 -8.62 1.76 23.27
C VAL A 82 -7.21 1.59 22.70
N ILE A 83 -6.18 1.54 23.54
CA ILE A 83 -4.80 1.31 23.10
C ILE A 83 -4.64 -0.07 22.44
N GLU A 84 -5.23 -1.12 23.01
CA GLU A 84 -5.16 -2.46 22.42
C GLU A 84 -5.95 -2.57 21.10
N GLN A 85 -7.10 -1.88 20.98
CA GLN A 85 -7.83 -1.75 19.72
C GLN A 85 -6.98 -1.04 18.65
N LEU A 86 -6.43 0.14 18.98
CA LEU A 86 -5.53 0.89 18.09
C LEU A 86 -4.30 0.09 17.67
N ARG A 87 -3.73 -0.70 18.59
CA ARG A 87 -2.61 -1.58 18.29
C ARG A 87 -2.98 -2.65 17.26
N THR A 88 -4.15 -3.26 17.43
CA THR A 88 -4.67 -4.29 16.51
C THR A 88 -4.95 -3.68 15.13
N GLU A 89 -5.59 -2.51 15.08
CA GLU A 89 -5.83 -1.77 13.85
C GLU A 89 -4.51 -1.41 13.14
N LEU A 90 -3.52 -0.90 13.89
CA LEU A 90 -2.21 -0.56 13.35
C LEU A 90 -1.50 -1.79 12.77
N GLN A 91 -1.53 -2.93 13.47
CA GLN A 91 -0.99 -4.19 12.96
C GLN A 91 -1.68 -4.60 11.65
N SER A 92 -3.02 -4.53 11.59
CA SER A 92 -3.77 -4.84 10.37
C SER A 92 -3.42 -3.89 9.21
N ALA A 93 -3.25 -2.60 9.49
CA ALA A 93 -2.87 -1.59 8.50
C ALA A 93 -1.44 -1.81 7.98
N THR A 94 -0.49 -2.17 8.86
CA THR A 94 0.89 -2.50 8.46
C THR A 94 0.94 -3.74 7.57
N ALA A 95 0.22 -4.81 7.93
CA ALA A 95 0.12 -6.02 7.12
C ALA A 95 -0.54 -5.74 5.76
N ALA A 96 -1.59 -4.92 5.73
CA ALA A 96 -2.19 -4.47 4.48
C ALA A 96 -1.17 -3.72 3.63
N LYS A 97 -0.46 -2.72 4.19
CA LYS A 97 0.56 -1.94 3.48
C LYS A 97 1.64 -2.82 2.83
N GLU A 98 2.11 -3.85 3.52
CA GLU A 98 3.06 -4.81 2.97
C GLU A 98 2.49 -5.57 1.77
N GLN A 99 1.23 -6.02 1.85
CA GLN A 99 0.54 -6.67 0.73
C GLN A 99 0.37 -5.72 -0.47
N TRP A 100 0.00 -4.45 -0.23
CA TRP A 100 -0.11 -3.44 -1.28
C TRP A 100 1.25 -3.19 -1.97
N ALA A 101 2.34 -3.11 -1.20
CA ALA A 101 3.69 -2.97 -1.74
C ALA A 101 4.12 -4.17 -2.59
N ALA A 102 3.79 -5.40 -2.16
CA ALA A 102 4.04 -6.61 -2.92
C ALA A 102 3.26 -6.63 -4.25
N ARG A 103 1.97 -6.27 -4.22
CA ARG A 103 1.13 -6.14 -5.43
C ARG A 103 1.66 -5.09 -6.40
N ALA A 104 2.10 -3.94 -5.88
CA ALA A 104 2.69 -2.88 -6.72
C ALA A 104 3.94 -3.36 -7.46
N ARG A 105 4.80 -4.17 -6.81
CA ARG A 105 5.96 -4.80 -7.48
C ARG A 105 5.53 -5.76 -8.59
N GLN A 106 4.54 -6.62 -8.33
CA GLN A 106 4.01 -7.55 -9.34
C GLN A 106 3.46 -6.82 -10.57
N ILE A 107 2.71 -5.73 -10.35
CA ILE A 107 2.18 -4.89 -11.43
C ILE A 107 3.32 -4.27 -12.25
N ALA A 108 4.38 -3.78 -11.59
CA ALA A 108 5.54 -3.21 -12.26
C ALA A 108 6.30 -4.24 -13.12
N GLU A 109 6.46 -5.47 -12.61
CA GLU A 109 7.06 -6.58 -13.37
C GLU A 109 6.22 -6.95 -14.60
N GLU A 110 4.89 -7.01 -14.44
CA GLU A 110 4.00 -7.31 -15.56
C GLU A 110 3.99 -6.19 -16.61
N ALA A 111 4.03 -4.93 -16.20
CA ALA A 111 4.21 -3.80 -17.11
C ALA A 111 5.52 -3.91 -17.91
N ALA A 112 6.62 -4.29 -17.26
CA ALA A 112 7.90 -4.50 -17.93
C ALA A 112 7.84 -5.63 -18.97
N ARG A 113 7.15 -6.74 -18.65
CA ARG A 113 6.91 -7.84 -19.60
C ARG A 113 6.07 -7.39 -20.79
N LEU A 114 4.99 -6.66 -20.56
CA LEU A 114 4.14 -6.12 -21.63
C LEU A 114 4.89 -5.17 -22.55
N ARG A 115 5.78 -4.31 -22.01
CA ARG A 115 6.66 -3.46 -22.83
C ARG A 115 7.61 -4.29 -23.70
N GLY A 116 8.18 -5.36 -23.17
CA GLY A 116 9.03 -6.28 -23.94
C GLY A 116 8.26 -6.97 -25.08
N LEU A 117 7.01 -7.36 -24.83
CA LEU A 117 6.12 -7.88 -25.87
C LEU A 117 5.78 -6.82 -26.92
N ALA A 118 5.48 -5.58 -26.51
CA ALA A 118 5.20 -4.49 -27.45
C ALA A 118 6.35 -4.25 -28.43
N LEU A 119 7.60 -4.22 -27.94
CA LEU A 119 8.80 -4.11 -28.78
C LEU A 119 8.96 -5.31 -29.74
N THR A 120 8.59 -6.50 -29.30
CA THR A 120 8.63 -7.70 -30.14
C THR A 120 7.62 -7.61 -31.29
N PHE A 121 6.40 -7.14 -30.99
CA PHE A 121 5.36 -6.92 -31.99
C PHE A 121 5.74 -5.82 -32.99
N GLU A 122 6.38 -4.74 -32.55
CA GLU A 122 6.89 -3.69 -33.45
C GLU A 122 7.93 -4.26 -34.42
N ARG A 123 8.88 -5.06 -33.92
CA ARG A 123 9.86 -5.72 -34.78
C ARG A 123 9.21 -6.69 -35.77
N TRP A 124 8.21 -7.47 -35.34
CA TRP A 124 7.47 -8.34 -36.25
C TRP A 124 6.69 -7.54 -37.29
N HIS A 125 6.14 -6.39 -36.92
CA HIS A 125 5.46 -5.49 -37.83
C HIS A 125 6.40 -5.01 -38.95
N GLU A 126 7.60 -4.53 -38.61
CA GLU A 126 8.62 -4.15 -39.61
C GLU A 126 9.05 -5.34 -40.49
N GLN A 127 9.25 -6.52 -39.90
CA GLN A 127 9.61 -7.73 -40.66
C GLN A 127 8.53 -8.12 -41.67
N MET A 128 7.26 -7.99 -41.30
CA MET A 128 6.15 -8.28 -42.21
C MET A 128 6.05 -7.28 -43.35
N ILE A 129 6.32 -5.99 -43.11
CA ILE A 129 6.41 -4.98 -44.18
C ILE A 129 7.48 -5.39 -45.18
N SER A 130 8.67 -5.77 -44.70
CA SER A 130 9.75 -6.25 -45.57
C SER A 130 9.36 -7.52 -46.34
N LEU A 131 8.65 -8.46 -45.70
CA LEU A 131 8.18 -9.67 -46.37
C LEU A 131 7.17 -9.38 -47.48
N MET A 132 6.25 -8.43 -47.27
CA MET A 132 5.30 -7.98 -48.30
C MET A 132 6.03 -7.35 -49.50
N GLU A 133 7.06 -6.54 -49.25
CA GLU A 133 7.90 -5.97 -50.31
C GLU A 133 8.67 -7.05 -51.08
N GLN A 134 9.23 -8.04 -50.38
CA GLN A 134 9.90 -9.19 -51.01
C GLN A 134 8.95 -10.01 -51.88
N ASN A 135 7.73 -10.29 -51.42
CA ASN A 135 6.72 -10.96 -52.24
C ASN A 135 6.38 -10.15 -53.50
N HIS A 136 6.26 -8.83 -53.38
CA HIS A 136 6.02 -7.94 -54.53
C HIS A 136 7.15 -8.03 -55.57
N ASP A 137 8.41 -7.99 -55.13
CA ASP A 137 9.56 -8.18 -56.01
C ASP A 137 9.58 -9.58 -56.66
N MET A 138 9.23 -10.63 -55.91
CA MET A 138 9.12 -11.98 -56.44
C MET A 138 8.02 -12.11 -57.52
N HIS A 139 6.91 -11.40 -57.36
CA HIS A 139 5.88 -11.30 -58.41
C HIS A 139 6.42 -10.66 -59.68
N ALA A 140 7.14 -9.53 -59.56
CA ALA A 140 7.73 -8.83 -60.69
C ALA A 140 8.74 -9.73 -61.43
N LYS A 141 9.65 -10.39 -60.70
CA LYS A 141 10.61 -11.34 -61.26
C LYS A 141 9.94 -12.53 -61.95
N ASN A 142 8.88 -13.06 -61.37
CA ASN A 142 8.14 -14.16 -62.01
C ASN A 142 7.40 -13.69 -63.28
N GLN A 143 6.90 -12.45 -63.32
CA GLN A 143 6.31 -11.88 -64.54
C GLN A 143 7.35 -11.69 -65.65
N GLU A 144 8.54 -11.21 -65.30
CA GLU A 144 9.67 -11.10 -66.22
C GLU A 144 10.08 -12.48 -66.77
N LEU A 145 10.20 -13.48 -65.89
CA LEU A 145 10.50 -14.87 -66.28
C LEU A 145 9.46 -15.42 -67.27
N GLN A 146 8.17 -15.15 -67.07
CA GLN A 146 7.16 -15.54 -68.06
C GLN A 146 7.33 -14.83 -69.41
N SER A 147 7.74 -13.57 -69.39
CA SER A 147 8.02 -12.82 -70.62
C SER A 147 9.16 -13.45 -71.40
N ILE A 148 10.26 -13.79 -70.70
CA ILE A 148 11.41 -14.49 -71.27
C ILE A 148 10.98 -15.84 -71.86
N VAL A 149 10.23 -16.64 -71.09
CA VAL A 149 9.75 -17.95 -71.55
C VAL A 149 8.89 -17.84 -72.81
N ARG A 150 7.95 -16.88 -72.87
CA ARG A 150 7.15 -16.62 -74.08
C ARG A 150 8.03 -16.25 -75.28
N HIS A 151 9.08 -15.46 -75.06
CA HIS A 151 10.02 -15.11 -76.11
C HIS A 151 10.80 -16.34 -76.61
N VAL A 152 11.24 -17.22 -75.72
CA VAL A 152 11.92 -18.48 -76.08
C VAL A 152 10.99 -19.39 -76.89
N VAL A 153 9.70 -19.46 -76.55
CA VAL A 153 8.71 -20.21 -77.36
C VAL A 153 8.65 -19.67 -78.79
N ILE A 154 8.63 -18.34 -78.98
CA ILE A 154 8.61 -17.72 -80.31
C ILE A 154 9.91 -17.99 -81.08
N VAL A 155 11.07 -17.81 -80.43
CA VAL A 155 12.38 -18.06 -81.06
C VAL A 155 12.55 -19.52 -81.46
N SER A 156 12.15 -20.45 -80.60
CA SER A 156 12.20 -21.89 -80.89
C SER A 156 11.27 -22.27 -82.06
N LEU A 157 10.08 -21.68 -82.14
CA LEU A 157 9.17 -21.87 -83.27
C LEU A 157 9.80 -21.37 -84.57
N ASN A 158 10.39 -20.16 -84.57
CA ASN A 158 11.07 -19.62 -85.75
C ASN A 158 12.24 -20.51 -86.18
N ALA A 159 13.01 -21.03 -85.22
CA ALA A 159 14.09 -21.98 -85.49
C ALA A 159 13.57 -23.30 -86.07
N SER A 160 12.45 -23.84 -85.58
CA SER A 160 11.81 -25.03 -86.15
C SER A 160 11.35 -24.79 -87.60
N ILE A 161 10.80 -23.62 -87.90
CA ILE A 161 10.35 -23.26 -89.26
C ILE A 161 11.55 -23.18 -90.21
N GLU A 162 12.63 -22.50 -89.81
CA GLU A 162 13.83 -22.37 -90.65
C GLU A 162 14.56 -23.71 -90.84
N ALA A 163 14.58 -24.55 -89.79
CA ALA A 163 15.09 -25.91 -89.88
C ALA A 163 14.30 -26.78 -90.87
N ALA A 164 12.96 -26.64 -90.89
CA ALA A 164 12.11 -27.31 -91.88
C ALA A 164 12.39 -26.78 -93.31
N ARG A 165 12.62 -25.47 -93.45
CA ARG A 165 12.94 -24.83 -94.73
C ARG A 165 14.28 -25.29 -95.32
N ALA A 166 15.27 -25.57 -94.47
CA ALA A 166 16.56 -26.14 -94.86
C ALA A 166 16.51 -27.64 -95.25
N GLY A 167 15.35 -28.30 -95.12
CA GLY A 167 15.14 -29.67 -95.55
C GLY A 167 16.02 -30.68 -94.80
N THR A 168 16.75 -31.53 -95.55
CA THR A 168 17.58 -32.60 -94.96
C THR A 168 18.75 -32.07 -94.14
N ALA A 169 19.30 -30.90 -94.49
CA ALA A 169 20.39 -30.24 -93.78
C ALA A 169 19.95 -29.66 -92.43
N GLY A 170 18.66 -29.34 -92.26
CA GLY A 170 18.10 -28.76 -91.04
C GLY A 170 17.63 -29.76 -89.98
N ARG A 171 17.66 -31.07 -90.24
CA ARG A 171 17.08 -32.09 -89.32
C ARG A 171 17.62 -32.02 -87.89
N GLY A 172 18.93 -31.81 -87.71
CA GLY A 172 19.53 -31.67 -86.38
C GLY A 172 19.02 -30.42 -85.65
N PHE A 173 18.92 -29.30 -86.35
CA PHE A 173 18.36 -28.06 -85.80
C PHE A 173 16.87 -28.17 -85.46
N ALA A 174 16.10 -28.93 -86.24
CA ALA A 174 14.68 -29.15 -85.97
C ALA A 174 14.46 -29.88 -84.63
N VAL A 175 15.29 -30.90 -84.34
CA VAL A 175 15.24 -31.63 -83.07
C VAL A 175 15.58 -30.70 -81.91
N VAL A 176 16.68 -29.93 -82.00
CA VAL A 176 17.06 -28.96 -80.96
C VAL A 176 15.95 -27.93 -80.72
N ALA A 177 15.37 -27.38 -81.79
CA ALA A 177 14.28 -26.41 -81.67
C ALA A 177 13.03 -27.00 -80.98
N SER A 178 12.69 -28.26 -81.26
CA SER A 178 11.58 -28.94 -80.56
C SER A 178 11.86 -29.16 -79.07
N GLU A 179 13.09 -29.50 -78.70
CA GLU A 179 13.47 -29.71 -77.31
C GLU A 179 13.47 -28.39 -76.52
N VAL A 180 14.00 -27.31 -77.12
CA VAL A 180 13.95 -25.96 -76.54
C VAL A 180 12.49 -25.52 -76.33
N ARG A 181 11.60 -25.81 -77.28
CA ARG A 181 10.18 -25.48 -77.16
C ARG A 181 9.50 -26.27 -76.03
N ALA A 182 9.81 -27.56 -75.90
CA ALA A 182 9.30 -28.39 -74.82
C ALA A 182 9.80 -27.90 -73.44
N LEU A 183 11.06 -27.49 -73.34
CA LEU A 183 11.63 -26.91 -72.12
C LEU A 183 10.98 -25.56 -71.75
N ALA A 184 10.72 -24.72 -72.75
CA ALA A 184 10.03 -23.45 -72.55
C ALA A 184 8.58 -23.67 -72.06
N ALA A 185 7.84 -24.63 -72.63
CA ALA A 185 6.50 -24.97 -72.18
C ALA A 185 6.47 -25.45 -70.72
N ARG A 186 7.42 -26.32 -70.32
CA ARG A 186 7.56 -26.74 -68.91
C ARG A 186 7.91 -25.57 -67.99
N SER A 187 8.77 -24.65 -68.45
CA SER A 187 9.12 -23.43 -67.68
C SER A 187 7.92 -22.50 -67.49
N GLU A 188 7.04 -22.41 -68.48
CA GLU A 188 5.80 -21.63 -68.38
C GLU A 188 4.85 -22.21 -67.33
N GLU A 189 4.69 -23.54 -67.33
CA GLU A 189 3.87 -24.24 -66.33
C GLU A 189 4.41 -24.05 -64.91
N LEU A 190 5.74 -24.18 -64.74
CA LEU A 190 6.39 -23.95 -63.45
C LEU A 190 6.17 -22.51 -62.97
N SER A 191 6.29 -21.53 -63.85
CA SER A 191 6.06 -20.13 -63.52
C SER A 191 4.59 -19.82 -63.16
N LYS A 192 3.63 -20.49 -63.79
CA LYS A 192 2.20 -20.41 -63.41
C LYS A 192 1.97 -21.00 -62.02
N SER A 193 2.55 -22.16 -61.74
CA SER A 193 2.51 -22.77 -60.40
C SER A 193 3.10 -21.83 -59.35
N TYR A 194 4.27 -21.25 -59.62
CA TYR A 194 4.93 -20.30 -58.72
C TYR A 194 4.10 -19.05 -58.47
N ARG A 195 3.41 -18.52 -59.49
CA ARG A 195 2.47 -17.40 -59.31
C ARG A 195 1.35 -17.73 -58.33
N ASN A 196 0.79 -18.93 -58.40
CA ASN A 196 -0.25 -19.35 -57.48
C ASN A 196 0.30 -19.46 -56.04
N SER A 197 1.51 -19.99 -55.87
CA SER A 197 2.18 -20.03 -54.56
C SER A 197 2.44 -18.63 -54.00
N LEU A 198 2.88 -17.67 -54.82
CA LEU A 198 3.06 -16.28 -54.40
C LEU A 198 1.74 -15.63 -53.98
N HIS A 199 0.65 -15.87 -54.71
CA HIS A 199 -0.67 -15.36 -54.34
C HIS A 199 -1.17 -15.93 -53.00
N LEU A 200 -0.93 -17.23 -52.74
CA LEU A 200 -1.22 -17.82 -51.43
C LEU A 200 -0.36 -17.18 -50.33
N ASN A 201 0.92 -16.92 -50.62
CA ASN A 201 1.81 -16.26 -49.69
C ASN A 201 1.33 -14.83 -49.36
N ASP A 202 0.84 -14.06 -50.34
CA ASP A 202 0.26 -12.73 -50.09
C ASP A 202 -0.93 -12.79 -49.13
N LEU A 203 -1.83 -13.75 -49.33
CA LEU A 203 -3.00 -13.94 -48.46
C LEU A 203 -2.57 -14.26 -47.03
N THR A 204 -1.66 -15.21 -46.86
CA THR A 204 -1.14 -15.59 -45.54
C THR A 204 -0.39 -14.42 -44.89
N THR A 205 0.49 -13.75 -45.62
CA THR A 205 1.27 -12.61 -45.13
C THR A 205 0.37 -11.46 -44.69
N THR A 206 -0.68 -11.16 -45.48
CA THR A 206 -1.66 -10.11 -45.14
C THR A 206 -2.45 -10.46 -43.89
N ALA A 207 -2.92 -11.70 -43.76
CA ALA A 207 -3.64 -12.16 -42.57
C ALA A 207 -2.75 -12.09 -41.32
N THR A 208 -1.52 -12.61 -41.40
CA THR A 208 -0.55 -12.56 -40.30
C THR A 208 -0.20 -11.11 -39.92
N PHE A 209 -0.09 -10.20 -40.89
CA PHE A 209 0.14 -8.79 -40.62
C PHE A 209 -1.01 -8.14 -39.84
N GLN A 210 -2.26 -8.46 -40.19
CA GLN A 210 -3.45 -8.01 -39.46
C GLN A 210 -3.47 -8.54 -38.02
N ASP A 211 -3.14 -9.81 -37.82
CA ASP A 211 -3.04 -10.42 -36.47
C ASP A 211 -1.96 -9.75 -35.62
N ILE A 212 -0.79 -9.46 -36.21
CA ILE A 212 0.28 -8.72 -35.53
C ILE A 212 -0.19 -7.30 -35.15
N GLN A 213 -0.86 -6.58 -36.04
CA GLN A 213 -1.40 -5.25 -35.71
C GLN A 213 -2.45 -5.31 -34.60
N ALA A 214 -3.37 -6.28 -34.65
CA ALA A 214 -4.38 -6.46 -33.61
C ALA A 214 -3.73 -6.79 -32.27
N GLY A 215 -2.77 -7.73 -32.25
CA GLY A 215 -2.01 -8.09 -31.05
C GLY A 215 -1.20 -6.91 -30.47
N GLY A 216 -0.55 -6.12 -31.32
CA GLY A 216 0.18 -4.91 -30.89
C GLY A 216 -0.74 -3.87 -30.24
N LYS A 217 -1.92 -3.63 -30.81
CA LYS A 217 -2.94 -2.74 -30.21
C LYS A 217 -3.43 -3.27 -28.87
N MET A 218 -3.69 -4.58 -28.77
CA MET A 218 -4.10 -5.21 -27.52
C MET A 218 -3.04 -5.06 -26.43
N ILE A 219 -1.77 -5.31 -26.74
CA ILE A 219 -0.67 -5.15 -25.79
C ILE A 219 -0.56 -3.69 -25.32
N THR A 220 -0.69 -2.74 -26.23
CA THR A 220 -0.65 -1.30 -25.88
C THR A 220 -1.80 -0.92 -24.94
N ALA A 221 -3.00 -1.46 -25.17
CA ALA A 221 -4.16 -1.25 -24.30
C ALA A 221 -4.00 -1.95 -22.94
N SER A 222 -3.42 -3.16 -22.91
CA SER A 222 -3.09 -3.83 -21.65
C SER A 222 -2.04 -3.07 -20.86
N LEU A 223 -1.02 -2.53 -21.53
CA LEU A 223 0.03 -1.74 -20.90
C LEU A 223 -0.54 -0.49 -20.23
N SER A 224 -1.40 0.27 -20.93
CA SER A 224 -2.03 1.46 -20.35
C SER A 224 -2.93 1.13 -19.15
N SER A 225 -3.64 0.00 -19.19
CA SER A 225 -4.44 -0.50 -18.07
C SER A 225 -3.58 -0.86 -16.85
N VAL A 226 -2.44 -1.55 -17.06
CA VAL A 226 -1.51 -1.90 -15.99
C VAL A 226 -0.82 -0.67 -15.41
N GLU A 227 -0.47 0.33 -16.23
CA GLU A 227 0.09 1.60 -15.75
C GLU A 227 -0.92 2.40 -14.92
N ALA A 228 -2.20 2.41 -15.31
CA ALA A 228 -3.27 3.04 -14.53
C ALA A 228 -3.45 2.35 -13.17
N LEU A 229 -3.42 1.01 -13.13
CA LEU A 229 -3.44 0.24 -11.89
C LEU A 229 -2.22 0.57 -11.03
N ALA A 230 -1.02 0.61 -11.59
CA ALA A 230 0.19 0.95 -10.85
C ALA A 230 0.08 2.32 -10.16
N SER A 231 -0.44 3.33 -10.87
CA SER A 231 -0.67 4.67 -10.34
C SER A 231 -1.68 4.68 -9.17
N GLN A 232 -2.77 3.91 -9.29
CA GLN A 232 -3.77 3.79 -8.23
C GLN A 232 -3.19 3.18 -6.94
N PHE A 233 -2.34 2.15 -7.07
CA PHE A 233 -1.66 1.53 -5.93
C PHE A 233 -0.67 2.49 -5.27
N GLN A 234 0.05 3.29 -6.07
CA GLN A 234 0.98 4.28 -5.56
C GLN A 234 0.26 5.37 -4.75
N HIS A 235 -0.94 5.78 -5.16
CA HIS A 235 -1.77 6.72 -4.40
C HIS A 235 -2.31 6.15 -3.08
N GLN A 236 -2.51 4.83 -2.95
CA GLN A 236 -2.94 4.23 -1.68
C GLN A 236 -1.79 3.94 -0.70
N LEU A 237 -0.55 3.92 -1.20
CA LEU A 237 0.66 3.71 -0.39
C LEU A 237 1.19 5.00 0.25
N HIS A 238 0.81 6.17 -0.28
CA HIS A 238 1.17 7.51 0.19
C HIS A 238 0.01 8.16 0.94
#